data_AF-C7D829-F1
#
_entry.id   AF-C7D829-F1
#
_cell.length_a   1.000
_cell.length_b   1.000
_cell.length_c   1.000
_cell.angle_alpha   90.00
_cell.angle_beta   90.00
_cell.angle_gamma   90.00
#
_symmetry.space_group_name_H-M   'P 1'
#
loop_
_entity.id
_entity.type
_entity.pdbx_description
1 polymer ?
#
loop_
_entity_poly.entity_id
_entity_poly.type
_entity_poly.pdbx_seq_one_letter_code
_entity_poly.pdbx_strand_id
1 'polypeptide(L)'
;MKQPAGHHLAELNIGRLLADVDDPRVADFMNNLDRINGLGKRMPSFVWMSEGSGEPGTGNTEMKIAGDPRFIVNMTVWSDAVSLKTFVFDTLHAKFMERKA
;
A
#
# COMPACT_ATOMS: atom_id res chain seq x y z
N MET A 1 -21.23 8.10 -4.11
CA MET A 1 -21.56 8.30 -2.68
C MET A 1 -20.79 9.52 -2.18
N LYS A 2 -21.39 10.34 -1.31
CA LYS A 2 -20.68 11.42 -0.61
C LYS A 2 -20.11 10.86 0.69
N GLN A 3 -18.88 11.23 1.03
CA GLN A 3 -18.25 10.85 2.29
C GLN A 3 -19.00 11.49 3.47
N PRO A 4 -19.31 10.74 4.54
CA PRO A 4 -19.93 11.30 5.74
C PRO A 4 -19.05 12.36 6.41
N ALA A 5 -19.67 13.41 6.95
CA ALA A 5 -18.94 14.45 7.69
C ALA A 5 -18.22 13.84 8.92
N GLY A 6 -17.02 14.34 9.22
CA GLY A 6 -16.24 13.90 10.38
C GLY A 6 -15.65 12.49 10.29
N HIS A 7 -15.72 11.82 9.14
CA HIS A 7 -15.18 10.47 8.94
C HIS A 7 -13.96 10.48 8.03
N HIS A 8 -13.03 9.57 8.30
CA HIS A 8 -11.93 9.24 7.41
C HIS A 8 -12.24 7.96 6.63
N LEU A 9 -11.50 7.76 5.54
CA LEU A 9 -11.53 6.55 4.73
C LEU A 9 -10.28 5.74 5.04
N ALA A 10 -10.48 4.49 5.47
CA ALA A 10 -9.39 3.52 5.57
C ALA A 10 -9.39 2.65 4.31
N GLU A 11 -8.26 2.63 3.63
CA GLU A 11 -7.98 1.79 2.48
C GLU A 11 -7.03 0.68 2.95
N LEU A 12 -7.38 -0.57 2.68
CA LEU A 12 -6.60 -1.74 3.05
C LEU A 12 -6.21 -2.52 1.79
N ASN A 13 -4.92 -2.46 1.46
CA ASN A 13 -4.30 -3.21 0.38
C ASN A 13 -3.79 -4.54 0.92
N ILE A 14 -4.22 -5.64 0.30
CA ILE A 14 -3.74 -6.99 0.61
C ILE A 14 -3.26 -7.63 -0.69
N GLY A 15 -1.96 -7.92 -0.76
CA GLY A 15 -1.34 -8.66 -1.86
C GLY A 15 -0.66 -9.92 -1.33
N ARG A 16 -0.63 -10.97 -2.15
CA ARG A 16 0.19 -12.16 -1.87
C ARG A 16 1.29 -12.26 -2.91
N LEU A 17 2.54 -12.32 -2.46
CA LEU A 17 3.70 -12.46 -3.32
C LEU A 17 3.71 -13.82 -4.03
N LEU A 18 4.28 -13.85 -5.25
CA LEU A 18 4.45 -15.08 -6.03
C LEU A 18 5.51 -16.02 -5.45
N ALA A 19 6.45 -15.45 -4.70
CA ALA A 19 7.58 -16.12 -4.09
C ALA A 19 7.88 -15.48 -2.73
N ASP A 20 8.88 -16.00 -2.02
CA ASP A 20 9.30 -15.44 -0.74
C ASP A 20 9.91 -14.04 -0.93
N VAL A 21 9.94 -13.25 0.14
CA VAL A 21 10.25 -11.79 0.10
C VAL A 21 11.64 -11.45 -0.45
N ASP A 22 12.58 -12.39 -0.35
CA ASP A 22 13.97 -12.30 -0.79
C ASP A 22 14.20 -12.92 -2.18
N ASP A 23 13.16 -13.49 -2.80
CA ASP A 23 13.25 -14.11 -4.11
C ASP A 23 13.40 -13.05 -5.23
N PRO A 24 14.33 -13.24 -6.19
CA PRO A 24 14.51 -12.32 -7.32
C PRO A 24 13.23 -12.03 -8.11
N ARG A 25 12.27 -12.95 -8.14
CA ARG A 25 10.98 -12.79 -8.84
C ARG A 25 10.13 -11.66 -8.26
N VAL A 26 10.31 -11.30 -6.99
CA VAL A 26 9.55 -10.24 -6.32
C VAL A 26 10.37 -8.99 -6.00
N ALA A 27 11.67 -9.01 -6.29
CA ALA A 27 12.59 -7.91 -5.97
C ALA A 27 12.14 -6.55 -6.53
N ASP A 28 11.63 -6.50 -7.76
CA ASP A 28 11.12 -5.23 -8.34
C ASP A 28 9.92 -4.68 -7.55
N PHE A 29 9.02 -5.54 -7.08
CA PHE A 29 7.91 -5.12 -6.22
C PHE A 29 8.42 -4.57 -4.89
N MET A 30 9.30 -5.32 -4.22
CA MET A 30 9.86 -4.96 -2.91
C MET A 30 10.62 -3.63 -2.97
N ASN A 31 11.47 -3.44 -3.99
CA ASN A 31 12.26 -2.23 -4.19
C ASN A 31 11.40 -0.97 -4.45
N ASN A 32 10.13 -1.12 -4.83
CA ASN A 32 9.24 0.00 -5.11
C ASN A 32 8.26 0.31 -3.96
N LEU A 33 8.25 -0.46 -2.87
CA LEU A 33 7.35 -0.24 -1.74
C LEU A 33 7.46 1.19 -1.19
N ASP A 34 8.67 1.64 -0.87
CA ASP A 34 8.90 2.99 -0.32
C ASP A 34 8.54 4.09 -1.31
N ARG A 35 8.73 3.84 -2.60
CA ARG A 35 8.37 4.79 -3.66
C ARG A 35 6.85 5.00 -3.71
N ILE A 36 6.08 3.91 -3.67
CA ILE A 36 4.61 3.95 -3.69
C ILE A 36 4.06 4.49 -2.37
N ASN A 37 4.61 4.06 -1.23
CA ASN A 37 4.24 4.57 0.08
C ASN A 37 4.51 6.07 0.20
N GLY A 38 5.69 6.53 -0.25
CA GLY A 38 6.05 7.93 -0.28
C GLY A 38 5.17 8.75 -1.23
N LEU A 39 4.68 8.16 -2.33
CA LEU A 39 3.71 8.80 -3.20
C LEU A 39 2.39 9.05 -2.46
N GLY A 40 1.86 8.06 -1.75
CA GLY A 40 0.67 8.21 -0.91
C GLY A 40 0.84 9.29 0.16
N LYS A 41 1.96 9.27 0.89
CA LYS A 41 2.29 10.27 1.93
C LYS A 41 2.34 11.72 1.44
N ARG A 42 2.58 11.94 0.14
CA ARG A 42 2.64 13.28 -0.47
C ARG A 42 1.33 13.73 -1.11
N MET A 43 0.34 12.84 -1.20
CA MET A 43 -0.95 13.19 -1.79
C MET A 43 -1.72 14.16 -0.88
N PRO A 44 -2.56 15.03 -1.46
CA PRO A 44 -3.52 15.79 -0.67
C PRO A 44 -4.36 14.83 0.18
N SER A 45 -4.71 15.27 1.39
CA SER A 45 -5.62 14.55 2.28
C SER A 45 -5.12 13.18 2.80
N PHE A 46 -3.85 12.84 2.60
CA PHE A 46 -3.22 11.76 3.34
C PHE A 46 -3.20 12.09 4.85
N VAL A 47 -3.59 11.13 5.68
CA VAL A 47 -3.67 11.32 7.15
C VAL A 47 -2.70 10.39 7.86
N TRP A 48 -2.66 9.12 7.49
CA TRP A 48 -1.86 8.11 8.18
C TRP A 48 -1.66 6.86 7.32
N MET A 49 -0.64 6.06 7.63
CA MET A 49 -0.42 4.75 7.03
C MET A 49 0.17 3.79 8.06
N SER A 50 -0.14 2.50 7.93
CA SER A 50 0.53 1.45 8.69
C SER A 50 1.99 1.38 8.29
N GLU A 51 2.89 1.56 9.23
CA GLU A 51 4.32 1.35 9.06
C GLU A 51 4.66 -0.01 9.67
N GLY A 52 5.45 -0.84 8.96
CA GLY A 52 5.96 -2.09 9.51
C GLY A 52 7.10 -1.81 10.49
N SER A 53 8.24 -2.50 10.31
CA SER A 53 9.42 -2.30 11.16
C SER A 53 10.01 -0.89 11.11
N GLY A 54 9.69 -0.12 10.07
CA GLY A 54 10.34 1.17 9.78
C GLY A 54 11.67 1.03 9.04
N GLU A 55 12.13 -0.20 8.77
CA GLU A 55 13.33 -0.45 7.98
C GLU A 55 13.10 -0.12 6.49
N PRO A 56 14.01 0.61 5.83
CA PRO A 56 13.89 0.96 4.42
C PRO A 56 13.65 -0.27 3.53
N GLY A 57 12.71 -0.16 2.59
CA GLY A 57 12.40 -1.19 1.60
C GLY A 57 11.61 -2.40 2.14
N THR A 58 11.32 -2.46 3.45
CA THR A 58 10.62 -3.60 4.05
C THR A 58 9.11 -3.40 4.12
N GLY A 59 8.62 -2.15 4.02
CA GLY A 59 7.20 -1.85 4.12
C GLY A 59 6.56 -2.48 5.36
N ASN A 60 5.34 -3.01 5.23
CA ASN A 60 4.63 -3.70 6.30
C ASN A 60 4.55 -5.23 6.05
N THR A 61 5.71 -5.81 5.73
CA THR A 61 5.88 -7.26 5.46
C THR A 61 5.78 -8.14 6.72
N GLU A 62 5.84 -7.55 7.91
CA GLU A 62 5.85 -8.28 9.19
C GLU A 62 4.46 -8.75 9.64
N MET A 63 3.38 -8.17 9.10
CA MET A 63 2.02 -8.51 9.52
C MET A 63 1.60 -9.96 9.23
N LYS A 64 2.17 -10.61 8.20
CA LYS A 64 2.03 -12.05 7.88
C LYS A 64 0.65 -12.63 8.19
N ILE A 65 -0.34 -12.36 7.34
CA ILE A 65 -1.71 -12.88 7.53
C ILE A 65 -1.69 -14.40 7.64
N ALA A 66 -2.27 -14.94 8.72
CA ALA A 66 -2.33 -16.38 9.02
C ALA A 66 -0.95 -17.08 9.02
N GLY A 67 0.13 -16.34 9.28
CA GLY A 67 1.49 -16.86 9.32
C GLY A 67 2.15 -17.09 7.95
N ASP A 68 1.49 -16.78 6.82
CA ASP A 68 2.12 -16.86 5.50
C ASP A 68 2.97 -15.59 5.26
N PRO A 69 4.31 -15.71 5.16
CA PRO A 69 5.20 -14.57 5.00
C PRO A 69 5.05 -13.85 3.65
N ARG A 70 4.28 -14.41 2.72
CA ARG A 70 4.04 -13.81 1.40
C ARG A 70 2.88 -12.84 1.37
N PHE A 71 2.08 -12.75 2.43
CA PHE A 71 1.06 -11.70 2.51
C PHE A 71 1.68 -10.36 2.89
N ILE A 72 1.53 -9.40 1.98
CA ILE A 72 1.89 -8.00 2.19
C ILE A 72 0.61 -7.22 2.41
N VAL A 73 0.55 -6.50 3.52
CA VAL A 73 -0.61 -5.73 3.93
C VAL A 73 -0.20 -4.30 4.13
N ASN A 74 -0.93 -3.36 3.55
CA ASN A 74 -0.74 -1.94 3.84
C ASN A 74 -2.09 -1.28 4.08
N MET A 75 -2.17 -0.43 5.08
CA MET A 75 -3.36 0.37 5.36
C MET A 75 -3.03 1.84 5.26
N THR A 76 -3.82 2.58 4.49
CA THR A 76 -3.71 4.04 4.38
C THR A 76 -5.02 4.71 4.81
N VAL A 77 -4.93 5.89 5.42
CA VAL A 77 -6.08 6.66 5.92
C VAL A 77 -6.11 8.03 5.27
N TRP A 78 -7.29 8.42 4.80
CA TRP A 78 -7.52 9.59 3.96
C TRP A 78 -8.67 10.44 4.50
N SER A 79 -8.55 11.76 4.40
CA SER A 79 -9.63 12.68 4.78
C SER A 79 -10.60 12.97 3.65
N ASP A 80 -10.31 12.56 2.39
CA ASP A 80 -11.25 12.67 1.28
C ASP A 80 -11.18 11.52 0.25
N ALA A 81 -12.33 11.18 -0.34
CA ALA A 81 -12.46 10.09 -1.32
C ALA A 81 -11.85 10.38 -2.70
N VAL A 82 -11.75 11.64 -3.09
CA VAL A 82 -11.23 12.05 -4.41
C VAL A 82 -9.73 11.82 -4.45
N SER A 83 -9.00 12.28 -3.44
CA SER A 83 -7.56 12.06 -3.30
C SER A 83 -7.22 10.59 -3.20
N LEU A 84 -8.00 9.81 -2.44
CA LEU A 84 -7.84 8.37 -2.37
C LEU A 84 -8.03 7.70 -3.74
N LYS A 85 -9.09 8.07 -4.47
CA LYS A 85 -9.34 7.54 -5.82
C LYS A 85 -8.17 7.88 -6.76
N THR A 86 -7.70 9.13 -6.74
CA THR A 86 -6.57 9.56 -7.55
C THR A 86 -5.33 8.75 -7.21
N PHE A 87 -5.01 8.58 -5.92
CA PHE A 87 -3.88 7.74 -5.50
C PHE A 87 -3.99 6.34 -6.08
N VAL A 88 -5.12 5.65 -5.88
CA VAL A 88 -5.29 4.24 -6.25
C VAL A 88 -5.27 4.02 -7.76
N PHE A 89 -5.94 4.89 -8.54
CA PHE A 89 -6.24 4.65 -9.95
C PHE A 89 -5.51 5.56 -10.94
N ASP A 90 -5.11 6.76 -10.52
CA ASP A 90 -4.60 7.80 -11.41
C ASP A 90 -3.12 8.12 -11.16
N THR A 91 -2.42 7.28 -10.36
CA THR A 91 -0.98 7.40 -10.12
C THR A 91 -0.20 6.14 -10.47
N LEU A 92 1.12 6.15 -10.25
CA LEU A 92 1.97 4.96 -10.40
C LEU A 92 1.46 3.76 -9.58
N HIS A 93 0.71 3.98 -8.50
CA HIS A 93 0.07 2.91 -7.74
C HIS A 93 -0.78 1.99 -8.64
N ALA A 94 -1.52 2.54 -9.60
CA ALA A 94 -2.36 1.76 -10.52
C ALA A 94 -1.54 0.75 -11.33
N LYS A 95 -0.29 1.08 -11.70
CA LYS A 95 0.62 0.18 -12.42
C LYS A 95 1.06 -1.01 -11.60
N PHE A 96 1.12 -0.89 -10.28
CA PHE A 96 1.37 -2.03 -9.40
C PHE A 96 0.11 -2.89 -9.21
N MET A 97 -1.07 -2.27 -9.20
CA MET A 97 -2.35 -2.99 -9.15
C MET A 97 -2.68 -3.75 -10.44
N GLU A 98 -2.20 -3.27 -11.60
CA GLU A 98 -2.31 -3.94 -12.90
C GLU A 98 -1.40 -5.19 -13.00
N ARG A 99 -0.32 -5.25 -12.22
CA ARG A 99 0.59 -6.40 -12.12
C ARG A 99 -0.04 -7.52 -11.29
N LYS A 100 -1.18 -8.02 -11.75
CA LYS A 100 -1.75 -9.28 -11.28
C LYS A 100 -1.05 -10.38 -12.08
N ALA A 101 -0.41 -11.31 -11.38
CA ALA A 101 0.15 -12.51 -12.00
C ALA A 101 -0.96 -13.36 -12.62
#